data_AF-A0A932DBY6-F1
#
_entry.id   AF-A0A932DBY6-F1
#
_cell.length_a   1.000
_cell.length_b   1.000
_cell.length_c   1.000
_cell.angle_alpha   90.00
_cell.angle_beta   90.00
_cell.angle_gamma   90.00
#
_symmetry.space_group_name_H-M   'P 1'
#
loop_
_entity.id
_entity.type
_entity.pdbx_description
1 polymer ?
#
loop_
_entity_poly.entity_id
_entity_poly.type
_entity_poly.pdbx_seq_one_letter_code
_entity_poly.pdbx_strand_id
1 'polypeptide(L)'
;MRSKFDFLRLRAVLVVLCGALLAAWLSGCGGGGEKSDANGYLCRNLHKFYTDRSVFADKCPQCGNQDVTYVVGYVCPKKPINPQEPPGCGHVTIGLKSGKLGGLCEKCQRLLTRTEWPTPEALKAWGAVKATKEQVTAK
;
A
#
# COMPACT_ATOMS: atom_id res chain seq x y z
N MET A 1 14.87 13.02 61.57
CA MET A 1 14.89 11.84 60.67
C MET A 1 13.93 12.05 59.48
N ARG A 2 14.23 12.98 58.56
CA ARG A 2 13.35 13.29 57.40
C ARG A 2 14.02 13.17 56.02
N SER A 3 15.34 13.00 55.95
CA SER A 3 16.08 13.13 54.68
C SER A 3 16.21 11.84 53.84
N LYS A 4 15.86 10.66 54.37
CA LYS A 4 16.05 9.38 53.67
C LYS A 4 14.88 8.99 52.75
N PHE A 5 13.68 9.52 52.99
CA PHE A 5 12.48 9.18 52.22
C PHE A 5 12.40 9.92 50.86
N ASP A 6 12.98 11.11 50.76
CA ASP A 6 12.95 11.89 49.51
C ASP A 6 13.92 11.35 48.45
N PHE A 7 15.07 10.80 48.87
CA PHE A 7 16.04 10.18 47.95
C PHE A 7 15.53 8.90 47.29
N LEU A 8 14.69 8.10 47.98
CA LEU A 8 14.07 6.92 47.38
C LEU A 8 13.00 7.29 46.35
N ARG A 9 12.21 8.35 46.62
CA ARG A 9 11.18 8.83 45.70
C ARG A 9 11.77 9.41 44.42
N LEU A 10 12.89 10.14 44.52
CA LEU A 10 13.56 10.72 43.35
C LEU A 10 14.19 9.66 42.44
N ARG A 11 14.75 8.58 43.01
CA ARG A 11 15.31 7.45 42.25
C ARG A 11 14.23 6.60 41.59
N ALA A 12 13.09 6.39 42.26
CA ALA A 12 11.96 5.66 41.69
C ALA A 12 11.35 6.39 40.48
N VAL A 13 11.20 7.71 40.55
CA VAL A 13 10.66 8.53 39.45
C VAL A 13 11.59 8.52 38.22
N LEU A 14 12.91 8.56 38.42
CA LEU A 14 13.87 8.54 37.31
C LEU A 14 13.90 7.19 36.57
N VAL A 15 13.74 6.08 37.29
CA VAL A 15 13.71 4.72 36.72
C VAL A 15 12.42 4.48 35.93
N VAL A 16 11.28 4.99 36.41
CA VAL A 16 9.99 4.89 35.69
C VAL A 16 9.99 5.72 34.41
N LEU A 17 10.59 6.92 34.41
CA LEU A 17 10.73 7.77 33.23
C LEU A 17 11.66 7.18 32.16
N CYS A 18 12.76 6.53 32.55
CA CYS A 18 13.66 5.87 31.60
C CYS A 18 13.04 4.59 31.00
N GLY A 19 12.24 3.84 31.76
CA GLY A 19 11.54 2.65 31.27
C GLY A 19 10.48 2.97 30.20
N ALA A 20 9.77 4.09 30.35
CA ALA A 20 8.75 4.53 29.40
C ALA A 20 9.34 4.97 28.04
N LEU A 21 10.54 5.58 28.05
CA LEU A 21 11.22 6.03 26.84
C LEU A 21 11.78 4.86 26.00
N LEU A 22 12.18 3.75 26.62
CA LEU A 22 12.66 2.55 25.93
C LEU A 22 11.53 1.73 25.30
N ALA A 23 10.33 1.72 25.90
CA ALA A 23 9.17 1.01 25.36
C ALA A 23 8.61 1.66 24.08
N ALA A 24 8.84 2.97 23.88
CA ALA A 24 8.39 3.69 22.69
C ALA A 24 9.24 3.43 21.43
N TRP A 25 10.44 2.86 21.58
CA TRP A 25 11.35 2.59 20.44
C TRP A 25 11.13 1.21 19.78
N LEU A 26 10.39 0.30 20.41
CA LEU A 26 10.17 -1.06 19.89
C LEU A 26 8.86 -1.23 19.10
N SER A 27 7.98 -0.24 19.10
CA SER A 27 6.66 -0.29 18.46
C SER A 27 6.67 0.46 17.13
N GLY A 28 7.48 0.03 16.15
CA GLY A 28 7.59 0.81 14.93
C GLY A 28 8.34 0.25 13.75
N CYS A 29 8.24 -1.05 13.44
CA CYS A 29 8.58 -1.52 12.09
C CYS A 29 7.73 -2.73 11.68
N GLY A 30 6.42 -2.54 11.61
CA GLY A 30 5.51 -3.45 10.92
C GLY A 30 5.68 -3.31 9.42
N GLY A 31 6.76 -3.85 8.86
CA GLY A 31 6.95 -4.06 7.43
C GLY A 31 6.01 -5.16 6.93
N GLY A 32 4.70 -4.97 7.08
CA GLY A 32 3.68 -5.85 6.54
C GLY A 32 3.41 -5.43 5.10
N GLY A 33 4.24 -5.90 4.17
CA GLY A 33 3.82 -5.96 2.78
C GLY A 33 2.67 -6.96 2.70
N GLU A 34 1.43 -6.48 2.77
CA GLU A 34 0.26 -7.32 2.52
C GLU A 34 0.48 -8.01 1.17
N LYS A 35 0.57 -9.34 1.21
CA LYS A 35 0.64 -10.15 0.00
C LYS A 35 -0.72 -10.03 -0.65
N SER A 36 -0.85 -9.19 -1.67
CA SER A 36 -2.10 -9.14 -2.42
C SER A 36 -2.34 -10.47 -3.13
N ASP A 37 -3.53 -11.02 -2.92
CA ASP A 37 -4.01 -12.28 -3.50
C ASP A 37 -4.60 -12.11 -4.91
N ALA A 38 -4.40 -10.95 -5.56
CA ALA A 38 -4.89 -10.69 -6.90
C ALA A 38 -3.85 -10.09 -7.86
N ASN A 39 -4.09 -10.33 -9.15
CA ASN A 39 -3.45 -9.64 -10.26
C ASN A 39 -4.51 -8.76 -10.95
N GLY A 40 -4.24 -7.47 -11.12
CA GLY A 40 -5.11 -6.55 -11.86
C GLY A 40 -4.63 -6.32 -13.29
N TYR A 41 -5.58 -6.11 -14.20
CA TYR A 41 -5.30 -5.87 -15.62
C TYR A 41 -6.18 -4.76 -16.21
N LEU A 42 -5.62 -4.06 -17.19
CA LEU A 42 -6.33 -3.19 -18.12
C LEU A 42 -6.19 -3.74 -19.53
N CYS A 43 -7.31 -4.00 -20.19
CA CYS A 43 -7.34 -4.29 -21.62
C CYS A 43 -7.22 -2.99 -22.44
N ARG A 44 -6.66 -3.07 -23.65
CA ARG A 44 -6.66 -1.96 -24.62
C ARG A 44 -8.04 -1.33 -24.85
N ASN A 45 -9.12 -2.11 -24.78
CA ASN A 45 -10.51 -1.63 -24.90
C ASN A 45 -11.04 -1.03 -23.59
N LEU A 46 -10.16 -0.66 -22.66
CA LEU A 46 -10.45 -0.04 -21.36
C LEU A 46 -11.26 -0.93 -20.39
N HIS A 47 -11.41 -2.22 -20.69
CA HIS A 47 -11.97 -3.19 -19.75
C HIS A 47 -11.01 -3.46 -18.60
N LYS A 48 -11.50 -3.33 -17.38
CA LYS A 48 -10.77 -3.55 -16.14
C LYS A 48 -11.18 -4.90 -15.56
N PHE A 49 -10.21 -5.74 -15.23
CA PHE A 49 -10.49 -7.03 -14.62
C PHE A 49 -9.36 -7.46 -13.69
N TYR A 50 -9.63 -8.43 -12.84
CA TYR A 50 -8.62 -9.03 -11.97
C TYR A 50 -8.80 -10.53 -11.84
N THR A 51 -7.71 -11.21 -11.51
CA THR A 51 -7.68 -12.65 -11.30
C THR A 51 -7.06 -12.95 -9.94
N ASP A 52 -7.18 -14.21 -9.48
CA ASP A 52 -6.40 -14.67 -8.34
C ASP A 52 -4.90 -14.57 -8.65
N ARG A 53 -4.07 -14.43 -7.61
CA ARG A 53 -2.62 -14.20 -7.75
C ARG A 53 -1.89 -15.27 -8.57
N SER A 54 -2.37 -16.50 -8.52
CA SER A 54 -1.81 -17.66 -9.24
C SER A 54 -2.23 -17.72 -10.72
N VAL A 55 -3.18 -16.89 -11.14
CA VAL A 55 -3.71 -16.87 -12.49
C VAL A 55 -3.18 -15.65 -13.23
N PHE A 56 -2.46 -15.91 -14.33
CA PHE A 56 -2.00 -14.90 -15.26
C PHE A 56 -2.94 -14.83 -16.46
N ALA A 57 -3.28 -13.61 -16.89
CA ALA A 57 -4.18 -13.39 -18.00
C ALA A 57 -3.40 -13.25 -19.32
N ASP A 58 -3.74 -14.08 -20.30
CA ASP A 58 -3.22 -13.99 -21.67
C ASP A 58 -4.13 -13.15 -22.57
N LYS A 59 -5.41 -13.02 -22.19
CA LYS A 59 -6.43 -12.27 -22.92
C LYS A 59 -7.46 -11.61 -22.01
N CYS A 60 -8.14 -10.62 -22.56
CA CYS A 60 -9.28 -9.98 -21.92
C CYS A 60 -10.49 -10.94 -21.91
N PRO A 61 -11.15 -11.15 -20.76
CA PRO A 61 -12.31 -12.05 -20.66
C PRO A 61 -13.56 -11.52 -21.38
N GLN A 62 -13.63 -10.21 -21.66
CA GLN A 62 -14.79 -9.59 -22.31
C GLN A 62 -14.68 -9.53 -23.83
N CYS A 63 -13.50 -9.21 -24.37
CA CYS A 63 -13.32 -9.00 -25.81
C CYS A 63 -12.33 -9.97 -26.48
N GLY A 64 -11.67 -10.84 -25.71
CA GLY A 64 -10.72 -11.83 -26.24
C GLY A 64 -9.38 -11.27 -26.71
N ASN A 65 -9.17 -9.95 -26.68
CA ASN A 65 -7.91 -9.32 -27.08
C ASN A 65 -6.76 -9.72 -26.13
N GLN A 66 -5.61 -10.05 -26.70
CA GLN A 66 -4.39 -10.42 -25.96
C GLN A 66 -3.61 -9.21 -25.42
N ASP A 67 -3.97 -8.00 -25.85
CA ASP A 67 -3.38 -6.75 -25.37
C ASP A 67 -3.98 -6.37 -23.99
N VAL A 68 -3.43 -7.01 -22.96
CA VAL A 68 -3.74 -6.79 -21.55
C VAL A 68 -2.47 -6.39 -20.80
N THR A 69 -2.56 -5.32 -20.02
CA THR A 69 -1.43 -4.79 -19.25
C THR A 69 -1.70 -4.89 -17.76
N TYR A 70 -0.70 -5.30 -16.98
CA TYR A 70 -0.78 -5.32 -15.53
C TYR A 70 -0.98 -3.92 -14.96
N VAL A 71 -1.83 -3.83 -13.95
CA VAL A 71 -1.93 -2.65 -13.10
C VAL A 71 -1.32 -2.90 -11.72
N VAL A 72 -0.81 -1.83 -11.13
CA VAL A 72 -0.27 -1.80 -9.77
C VAL A 72 -0.90 -0.66 -9.00
N GLY A 73 -0.86 -0.74 -7.68
CA GLY A 73 -1.22 0.36 -6.80
C GLY A 73 0.00 1.27 -6.61
N TYR A 74 -0.21 2.57 -6.71
CA TYR A 74 0.78 3.59 -6.43
C TYR A 74 0.37 4.34 -5.16
N VAL A 75 1.25 4.37 -4.16
CA VAL A 75 0.91 4.87 -2.84
C VAL A 75 1.34 6.31 -2.65
N CYS A 76 0.39 7.13 -2.21
CA CYS A 76 0.63 8.48 -1.75
C CYS A 76 1.28 8.44 -0.36
N PRO A 77 2.48 9.02 -0.18
CA PRO A 77 3.20 8.93 1.09
C PRO A 77 2.46 9.71 2.18
N LYS A 78 2.15 9.06 3.31
CA LYS A 78 1.55 9.74 4.48
C LYS A 78 2.49 10.74 5.15
N LYS A 79 3.80 10.56 4.98
CA LYS A 79 4.81 11.49 5.47
C LYS A 79 5.29 12.39 4.32
N PRO A 80 5.68 13.63 4.60
CA PRO A 80 6.32 14.48 3.60
C PRO A 80 7.56 13.80 3.02
N ILE A 81 7.76 13.95 1.71
CA ILE A 81 9.00 13.52 1.05
C ILE A 81 10.09 14.56 1.36
N ASN A 82 9.73 15.84 1.29
CA ASN A 82 10.58 16.96 1.66
C ASN A 82 10.03 17.68 2.91
N PRO A 83 10.88 18.25 3.78
CA PRO A 83 10.45 18.91 5.02
C PRO A 83 9.47 20.08 4.83
N GLN A 84 9.50 20.73 3.67
CA GLN A 84 8.67 21.89 3.34
C GLN A 84 7.30 21.49 2.75
N GLU A 85 7.10 20.20 2.46
CA GLU A 85 5.88 19.75 1.81
C GLU A 85 4.84 19.25 2.82
N PRO A 86 3.53 19.42 2.51
CA PRO A 86 2.50 18.80 3.32
C PRO A 86 2.54 17.27 3.23
N PRO A 87 2.10 16.56 4.29
CA PRO A 87 1.92 15.12 4.26
C PRO A 87 0.89 14.73 3.19
N GLY A 88 1.08 13.59 2.54
CA GLY A 88 0.09 13.03 1.63
C GLY A 88 -1.03 12.28 2.36
N CYS A 89 -2.04 11.87 1.61
CA CYS A 89 -3.26 11.30 2.17
C CYS A 89 -3.22 9.77 2.38
N GLY A 90 -2.15 9.08 1.99
CA GLY A 90 -2.07 7.62 2.12
C GLY A 90 -2.92 6.84 1.10
N HIS A 91 -3.53 7.52 0.13
CA HIS A 91 -4.35 6.90 -0.90
C HIS A 91 -3.52 6.06 -1.88
N VAL A 92 -4.12 4.99 -2.38
CA VAL A 92 -3.56 4.10 -3.41
C VAL A 92 -4.28 4.37 -4.73
N THR A 93 -3.54 4.85 -5.71
CA THR A 93 -4.03 5.07 -7.07
C THR A 93 -3.66 3.87 -7.93
N ILE A 94 -4.63 3.25 -8.60
CA ILE A 94 -4.38 2.10 -9.47
C ILE A 94 -4.07 2.61 -10.89
N GLY A 95 -2.93 2.17 -11.42
CA GLY A 95 -2.50 2.55 -12.76
C GLY A 95 -1.68 1.46 -13.44
N LEU A 96 -1.43 1.65 -14.74
CA LEU A 96 -0.57 0.76 -15.52
C LEU A 96 0.82 0.65 -14.88
N LYS A 97 1.39 -0.55 -14.89
CA LYS A 97 2.78 -0.77 -14.47
C LYS A 97 3.73 -0.21 -15.54
N SER A 98 4.05 1.08 -15.48
CA SER A 98 4.81 1.79 -16.50
C SER A 98 6.32 1.91 -16.22
N GLY A 99 6.82 1.29 -15.13
CA GLY A 99 8.23 1.35 -14.72
C GLY A 99 8.69 2.71 -14.17
N LYS A 100 7.94 3.80 -14.43
CA LYS A 100 8.10 5.11 -13.79
C LYS A 100 7.12 5.21 -12.62
N LEU A 101 7.57 5.73 -11.47
CA LEU A 101 6.69 5.97 -10.32
C LEU A 101 5.48 6.81 -10.76
N GLY A 102 4.29 6.29 -10.46
CA GLY A 102 3.04 6.66 -11.11
C GLY A 102 2.57 8.07 -10.76
N GLY A 103 3.11 9.11 -11.39
CA GLY A 103 2.52 10.44 -11.42
C GLY A 103 2.06 11.01 -10.07
N LEU A 104 0.88 11.66 -10.08
CA LEU A 104 0.29 12.35 -8.94
C LEU A 104 -0.89 11.56 -8.38
N CYS A 105 -1.06 11.63 -7.05
CA CYS A 105 -2.19 11.05 -6.34
C CYS A 105 -3.50 11.69 -6.80
N GLU A 106 -4.49 10.89 -7.17
CA GLU A 106 -5.80 11.37 -7.63
C GLU A 106 -6.54 12.24 -6.60
N LYS A 107 -6.29 12.04 -5.30
CA LYS A 107 -6.98 12.77 -4.22
C LYS A 107 -6.30 14.06 -3.78
N CYS A 108 -4.96 14.07 -3.70
CA CYS A 108 -4.22 15.20 -3.12
C CYS A 108 -3.15 15.78 -4.05
N GLN A 109 -3.03 15.26 -5.27
CA GLN A 109 -2.10 15.72 -6.30
C GLN A 109 -0.62 15.69 -5.88
N ARG A 110 -0.27 14.87 -4.88
CA ARG A 110 1.12 14.66 -4.42
C ARG A 110 1.79 13.54 -5.21
N LEU A 111 3.11 13.60 -5.35
CA LEU A 111 3.90 12.57 -6.00
C LEU A 111 3.72 11.21 -5.30
N LEU A 112 3.51 10.17 -6.11
CA LEU A 112 3.42 8.80 -5.66
C LEU A 112 4.83 8.21 -5.55
N THR A 113 5.08 7.44 -4.48
CA THR A 113 6.46 7.12 -4.06
C THR A 113 6.81 5.65 -4.13
N ARG A 114 5.84 4.76 -3.89
CA ARG A 114 6.04 3.31 -3.96
C ARG A 114 4.92 2.64 -4.75
N THR A 115 5.26 1.50 -5.33
CA THR A 115 4.29 0.57 -5.91
C THR A 115 3.99 -0.53 -4.92
N GLU A 116 2.72 -0.93 -4.85
CA GLU A 116 2.27 -2.14 -4.16
C GLU A 116 1.34 -2.93 -5.06
N TRP A 117 1.19 -4.21 -4.75
CA TRP A 117 0.19 -5.03 -5.42
C TRP A 117 -1.19 -4.66 -4.87
N PRO A 118 -2.13 -4.19 -5.71
CA PRO A 118 -3.42 -3.73 -5.22
C PRO A 118 -4.25 -4.92 -4.74
N THR A 119 -4.98 -4.74 -3.64
CA THR A 119 -5.84 -5.78 -3.09
C THR A 119 -7.08 -6.02 -3.98
N PRO A 120 -7.78 -7.16 -3.85
CA PRO A 120 -9.04 -7.40 -4.55
C PRO A 120 -10.08 -6.28 -4.32
N GLU A 121 -10.15 -5.74 -3.10
CA GLU A 121 -11.08 -4.67 -2.72
C GLU A 121 -10.73 -3.36 -3.44
N ALA A 122 -9.44 -3.02 -3.49
CA ALA A 122 -8.97 -1.84 -4.22
C ALA A 122 -9.24 -1.96 -5.72
N LEU A 123 -8.99 -3.14 -6.31
CA LEU A 123 -9.28 -3.42 -7.72
C LEU A 123 -10.78 -3.33 -8.02
N LYS A 124 -11.62 -3.86 -7.13
CA LYS A 124 -13.08 -3.74 -7.24
C LYS A 124 -13.53 -2.29 -7.14
N ALA A 125 -12.99 -1.50 -6.21
CA ALA A 125 -13.28 -0.08 -6.09
C ALA A 125 -12.83 0.74 -7.33
N TRP A 126 -11.77 0.31 -8.00
CA TRP A 126 -11.33 0.85 -9.28
C TRP A 126 -12.21 0.46 -10.48
N GLY A 127 -13.19 -0.43 -10.26
CA GLY A 127 -14.16 -0.89 -11.26
C GLY A 127 -13.73 -2.16 -12.00
N ALA A 128 -12.75 -2.91 -11.49
CA ALA A 128 -12.37 -4.19 -12.08
C ALA A 128 -13.36 -5.31 -11.69
N VAL A 129 -13.65 -6.18 -12.66
CA VAL A 129 -14.47 -7.39 -12.45
C VAL A 129 -13.57 -8.62 -12.28
N LYS A 130 -13.93 -9.54 -11.38
CA LYS A 130 -13.18 -10.79 -11.21
C LYS A 130 -13.35 -11.69 -12.44
N ALA A 131 -12.27 -12.26 -12.94
CA ALA A 131 -12.26 -13.22 -14.04
C ALA A 131 -11.66 -14.55 -13.59
N THR A 132 -12.15 -15.65 -14.14
CA THR A 132 -11.62 -17.00 -13.89
C THR A 132 -10.47 -17.33 -14.83
N LYS A 133 -9.69 -18.37 -14.51
CA LYS A 133 -8.59 -18.85 -15.34
C LYS A 133 -9.06 -19.14 -16.77
N GLU A 134 -10.18 -19.84 -16.92
CA GLU A 134 -10.72 -20.28 -18.21
C GLU A 134 -11.09 -19.11 -19.12
N GLN A 135 -11.51 -17.99 -18.54
CA GLN A 135 -11.89 -16.79 -19.28
C GLN A 135 -10.66 -16.04 -19.82
N VAL A 136 -9.51 -16.14 -19.14
CA VAL A 136 -8.33 -15.31 -19.41
C VAL A 136 -7.16 -16.06 -20.03
N THR A 137 -7.18 -17.40 -20.06
CA THR A 137 -6.16 -18.19 -20.75
C THR A 137 -6.48 -18.30 -22.24
N ALA A 138 -5.47 -18.16 -23.08
CA ALA A 138 -5.59 -18.56 -24.49
C ALA A 138 -5.80 -20.08 -24.57
N LYS A 139 -6.64 -20.53 -25.51
CA LYS A 139 -6.78 -21.96 -25.82
C LYS A 139 -5.68 -22.39 -26.77
#